data_AF-A0A3P8P221-F1
#
_entry.id   AF-A0A3P8P221-F1
#
_cell.length_a   1.000
_cell.length_b   1.000
_cell.length_c   1.000
_cell.angle_alpha   90.00
_cell.angle_beta   90.00
_cell.angle_gamma   90.00
#
_symmetry.space_group_name_H-M   'P 1'
#
loop_
_entity.id
_entity.type
_entity.pdbx_description
1 polymer ?
#
loop_
_entity_poly.entity_id
_entity_poly.type
_entity_poly.pdbx_seq_one_letter_code
_entity_poly.pdbx_strand_id
1 'polypeptide(L)'
;CIVSMIQAIGVSLSLQFKCCGADSYADWSQSAGWEKHDAVPDSCCVVKSEGCGQDKEKAHKKGCLWAISVFLLKNLVWVGAVCIALGVFGVLVGVCLCLDIKRKNYENIS
;
A
#
# COMPACT_ATOMS: atom_id res chain seq x y z
N CYS A 1 15.98 -3.37 0.05
CA CYS A 1 14.99 -4.01 0.94
C CYS A 1 13.82 -3.08 1.29
N ILE A 2 14.00 -2.00 2.06
CA ILE A 2 12.91 -1.06 2.38
C ILE A 2 12.36 -0.37 1.11
N VAL A 3 13.25 0.16 0.26
CA VAL A 3 12.87 0.76 -1.03
C VAL A 3 12.25 -0.27 -1.99
N SER A 4 12.78 -1.49 -2.00
CA SER A 4 12.28 -2.60 -2.81
C SER A 4 10.88 -3.06 -2.40
N MET A 5 10.56 -3.04 -1.10
CA MET A 5 9.21 -3.32 -0.60
C MET A 5 8.24 -2.21 -1.00
N ILE A 6 8.65 -0.94 -0.93
CA ILE A 6 7.81 0.20 -1.36
C ILE A 6 7.49 0.12 -2.85
N GLN A 7 8.46 -0.26 -3.70
CA GLN A 7 8.22 -0.48 -5.13
C GLN A 7 7.26 -1.66 -5.40
N ALA A 8 7.39 -2.77 -4.65
CA ALA A 8 6.48 -3.91 -4.77
C ALA A 8 5.04 -3.57 -4.38
N ILE A 9 4.87 -2.68 -3.39
CA ILE A 9 3.55 -2.13 -3.01
C ILE A 9 2.97 -1.30 -4.17
N GLY A 10 3.79 -0.45 -4.80
CA GLY A 10 3.37 0.36 -5.96
C GLY A 10 2.87 -0.48 -7.14
N VAL A 11 3.55 -1.60 -7.45
CA VAL A 11 3.15 -2.52 -8.52
C VAL A 11 1.83 -3.25 -8.20
N SER A 12 1.66 -3.66 -6.95
CA SER A 12 0.43 -4.35 -6.52
C SER A 12 -0.76 -3.40 -6.55
N LEU A 13 -0.55 -2.14 -6.17
CA LEU A 13 -1.57 -1.11 -6.14
C LEU A 13 -2.10 -0.77 -7.54
N SER A 14 -1.20 -0.54 -8.51
CA SER A 14 -1.60 -0.24 -9.89
C SER A 14 -2.38 -1.40 -10.52
N LEU A 15 -2.00 -2.65 -10.22
CA LEU A 15 -2.73 -3.85 -10.65
C LEU A 15 -4.16 -3.93 -10.12
N GLN A 16 -4.34 -3.66 -8.82
CA GLN A 16 -5.61 -3.82 -8.12
C GLN A 16 -6.59 -2.70 -8.46
N PHE A 17 -6.09 -1.46 -8.57
CA PHE A 17 -6.92 -0.27 -8.71
C PHE A 17 -6.96 0.33 -10.12
N LYS A 18 -6.27 -0.27 -11.10
CA LYS A 18 -6.26 0.16 -12.51
C LYS A 18 -5.91 1.65 -12.64
N CYS A 19 -4.80 2.03 -12.02
CA CYS A 19 -4.33 3.40 -11.87
C CYS A 19 -2.84 3.52 -12.23
N CYS A 20 -2.36 4.73 -12.48
CA CYS A 20 -0.95 5.02 -12.74
C CYS A 20 -0.53 6.34 -12.09
N GLY A 21 0.60 6.32 -11.38
CA GLY A 21 1.10 7.46 -10.62
C GLY A 21 0.29 7.73 -9.34
N ALA A 22 0.73 8.69 -8.55
CA ALA A 22 0.07 9.05 -7.31
C ALA A 22 -1.24 9.78 -7.60
N ASP A 23 -1.17 10.90 -8.31
CA ASP A 23 -2.30 11.71 -8.77
C ASP A 23 -2.55 11.54 -10.27
N SER A 24 -1.50 11.32 -11.06
CA SER A 24 -1.59 11.11 -12.50
C SER A 24 -0.41 10.32 -13.05
N TYR A 25 -0.58 9.73 -14.23
CA TYR A 25 0.50 9.10 -14.98
C TYR A 25 1.69 10.07 -15.28
N ALA A 26 1.44 11.38 -15.23
CA ALA A 26 2.46 12.42 -15.38
C ALA A 26 3.44 12.49 -14.20
N ASP A 27 3.12 11.90 -13.05
CA ASP A 27 4.00 11.95 -11.87
C ASP A 27 5.34 11.27 -12.12
N TRP A 28 5.37 10.27 -13.01
CA TRP A 28 6.59 9.58 -13.42
C TRP A 28 7.60 10.53 -14.08
N SER A 29 7.14 11.52 -14.85
CA SER A 29 8.05 12.47 -15.50
C SER A 29 8.73 13.42 -14.51
N GLN A 30 8.12 13.66 -13.36
CA GLN A 30 8.63 14.55 -12.32
C GLN A 30 9.37 13.79 -11.20
N SER A 31 9.30 12.46 -11.20
CA SER A 31 9.88 11.65 -10.14
C SER A 31 11.40 11.54 -10.25
N ALA A 32 12.11 11.97 -9.20
CA ALA A 32 13.58 11.96 -9.16
C ALA A 32 14.19 10.54 -9.15
N GLY A 33 13.40 9.52 -8.81
CA GLY A 33 13.84 8.12 -8.76
C GLY A 33 13.57 7.33 -10.05
N TRP A 34 13.10 7.99 -11.12
CA TRP A 34 12.73 7.34 -12.37
C TRP A 34 13.54 7.91 -13.53
N GLU A 35 14.43 7.10 -14.11
CA GLU A 35 15.33 7.56 -15.17
C GLU A 35 14.61 7.85 -16.49
N LYS A 36 13.47 7.19 -16.74
CA LYS A 36 12.73 7.32 -18.00
C LYS A 36 11.60 8.36 -17.86
N HIS A 37 11.94 9.64 -17.78
CA HIS A 37 10.96 10.73 -17.61
C HIS A 37 9.87 10.78 -18.70
N ASP A 38 10.13 10.18 -19.86
CA ASP A 38 9.15 10.04 -20.95
C ASP A 38 8.42 8.70 -21.04
N ALA A 39 8.58 7.84 -20.04
CA ALA A 39 7.87 6.57 -19.96
C ALA A 39 7.24 6.38 -18.58
N VAL A 40 6.24 5.50 -18.53
CA VAL A 40 5.73 4.93 -17.28
C VAL A 40 6.22 3.48 -17.15
N PRO A 41 6.15 2.87 -15.97
CA PRO A 41 6.40 1.44 -15.83
C PRO A 41 5.35 0.62 -16.60
N ASP A 42 5.73 -0.55 -17.11
CA ASP A 42 4.79 -1.44 -17.83
C ASP A 42 3.60 -1.91 -16.98
N SER A 43 3.74 -1.88 -15.64
CA SER A 43 2.64 -2.16 -14.72
C SER A 43 1.50 -1.12 -14.76
N CYS A 44 1.74 0.06 -15.34
CA CYS A 44 0.72 1.08 -15.55
C CYS A 44 -0.14 0.86 -16.81
N CYS A 45 0.23 -0.07 -17.68
CA CYS A 45 -0.48 -0.27 -18.95
C CYS A 45 -1.79 -1.02 -18.77
N VAL A 46 -2.80 -0.63 -19.56
CA VAL A 46 -4.10 -1.29 -19.61
C VAL A 46 -3.94 -2.75 -20.09
N VAL A 47 -3.12 -2.94 -21.11
CA VAL A 47 -2.72 -4.25 -21.63
C VAL A 47 -1.25 -4.46 -21.28
N LYS A 48 -0.96 -5.51 -20.51
CA LYS A 48 0.41 -5.84 -20.15
C LYS A 48 1.15 -6.40 -21.35
N SER A 49 2.15 -5.66 -21.81
CA SER A 49 3.16 -6.15 -22.74
C SER A 49 4.50 -5.55 -22.35
N GLU A 50 5.57 -6.24 -22.70
CA GLU A 50 6.91 -5.73 -22.49
C GLU A 50 7.11 -4.39 -23.23
N GLY A 51 7.59 -3.37 -22.51
CA GLY A 51 7.88 -2.04 -23.06
C GLY A 51 6.64 -1.20 -23.41
N CYS A 52 5.43 -1.59 -22.99
CA CYS A 52 4.21 -0.82 -23.27
C CYS A 52 4.25 0.58 -22.66
N GLY A 53 4.97 0.77 -21.55
CA GLY A 53 5.03 2.02 -20.80
C GLY A 53 5.76 3.17 -21.52
N GLN A 54 6.43 2.87 -22.64
CA GLN A 54 6.97 3.90 -23.53
C GLN A 54 5.86 4.71 -24.22
N ASP A 55 4.70 4.09 -24.41
CA ASP A 55 3.52 4.74 -24.96
C ASP A 55 2.58 5.15 -23.82
N LYS A 56 2.66 6.42 -23.40
CA LYS A 56 1.83 6.99 -22.33
C LYS A 56 0.32 6.92 -22.64
N GLU A 57 -0.09 6.69 -23.89
CA GLU A 57 -1.50 6.51 -24.25
C GLU A 57 -2.05 5.16 -23.79
N LYS A 58 -1.20 4.13 -23.72
CA LYS A 58 -1.56 2.78 -23.25
C LYS A 58 -1.65 2.67 -21.72
N ALA A 59 -1.25 3.72 -21.01
CA ALA A 59 -1.26 3.76 -19.55
C ALA A 59 -2.63 4.13 -18.98
N HIS A 60 -2.92 3.66 -17.77
CA HIS A 60 -4.05 4.15 -16.98
C HIS A 60 -3.90 5.65 -16.72
N LYS A 61 -4.91 6.45 -17.09
CA LYS A 61 -4.87 7.91 -16.91
C LYS A 61 -5.16 8.39 -15.50
N LYS A 62 -5.78 7.55 -14.67
CA LYS A 62 -6.21 7.90 -13.31
C LYS A 62 -5.07 7.67 -12.31
N GLY A 63 -4.87 8.61 -11.40
CA GLY A 63 -3.99 8.44 -10.25
C GLY A 63 -4.49 7.40 -9.26
N CYS A 64 -3.54 6.77 -8.57
CA CYS A 64 -3.84 5.75 -7.58
C CYS A 64 -4.42 6.32 -6.29
N LEU A 65 -4.07 7.55 -5.91
CA LEU A 65 -4.59 8.22 -4.72
C LEU A 65 -6.11 8.40 -4.81
N TRP A 66 -6.60 8.85 -5.96
CA TRP A 66 -8.04 8.97 -6.20
C TRP A 66 -8.74 7.61 -6.14
N ALA A 67 -8.17 6.58 -6.78
CA ALA A 67 -8.76 5.24 -6.79
C ALA A 67 -8.83 4.62 -5.38
N ILE A 68 -7.76 4.75 -4.58
CA ILE A 68 -7.75 4.34 -3.16
C ILE A 68 -8.77 5.13 -2.37
N SER A 69 -8.83 6.45 -2.54
CA SER A 69 -9.76 7.29 -1.77
C SER A 69 -11.21 6.90 -2.02
N VAL A 70 -11.57 6.63 -3.29
CA VAL A 70 -12.91 6.13 -3.64
C VAL A 70 -13.17 4.76 -3.00
N PHE A 71 -12.19 3.87 -3.01
CA PHE A 71 -12.31 2.56 -2.36
C PHE A 71 -12.50 2.68 -0.85
N LEU A 72 -11.71 3.53 -0.19
CA LEU A 72 -11.81 3.79 1.25
C LEU A 72 -13.15 4.40 1.60
N LEU A 73 -13.62 5.42 0.86
CA LEU A 73 -14.92 6.03 1.12
C LEU A 73 -16.08 5.05 0.98
N LYS A 74 -16.01 4.12 0.00
CA LYS A 74 -17.03 3.09 -0.19
C LYS A 74 -16.99 1.99 0.88
N ASN A 75 -15.82 1.68 1.41
CA ASN A 75 -15.61 0.56 2.34
C ASN A 75 -15.20 1.03 3.74
N LEU A 76 -15.40 2.31 4.07
CA LEU A 76 -14.87 2.93 5.28
C LEU A 76 -15.35 2.21 6.55
N VAL A 77 -16.61 1.78 6.55
CA VAL A 77 -17.21 1.03 7.66
C VAL A 77 -16.50 -0.29 7.88
N TRP A 78 -16.27 -1.07 6.81
CA TRP A 78 -15.59 -2.36 6.89
C TRP A 78 -14.13 -2.22 7.28
N VAL A 79 -13.40 -1.30 6.64
CA VAL A 79 -11.99 -1.01 6.96
C VAL A 79 -11.87 -0.55 8.42
N GLY A 80 -12.72 0.38 8.84
CA GLY A 80 -12.75 0.87 10.21
C GLY A 80 -13.06 -0.22 11.23
N ALA A 81 -14.02 -1.09 10.96
CA ALA A 81 -14.36 -2.22 11.82
C ALA A 81 -13.17 -3.18 12.00
N VAL A 82 -12.46 -3.53 10.92
CA VAL A 82 -11.27 -4.38 11.01
C VAL A 82 -10.16 -3.69 11.81
N CYS A 83 -9.90 -2.40 11.58
CA CYS A 83 -8.91 -1.64 12.34
C CYS A 83 -9.22 -1.60 13.84
N ILE A 84 -10.48 -1.36 14.22
CA ILE A 84 -10.91 -1.34 15.62
C ILE A 84 -10.76 -2.73 16.25
N ALA A 85 -11.21 -3.78 15.56
CA ALA A 85 -11.11 -5.15 16.07
C ALA A 85 -9.66 -5.57 16.33
N LEU A 86 -8.75 -5.29 15.39
CA LEU A 86 -7.32 -5.56 15.54
C LEU A 86 -6.69 -4.72 16.65
N GLY A 87 -7.08 -3.45 16.78
CA GLY A 87 -6.60 -2.58 17.86
C GLY A 87 -6.99 -3.10 19.23
N VAL A 88 -8.27 -3.44 19.44
CA VAL A 88 -8.76 -4.00 20.71
C VAL A 88 -8.08 -5.34 21.00
N PHE A 89 -7.99 -6.22 20.01
CA PHE A 89 -7.32 -7.51 20.15
C PHE A 89 -5.85 -7.35 20.55
N GLY A 90 -5.12 -6.45 19.88
CA GLY A 90 -3.72 -6.17 20.21
C GLY A 90 -3.53 -5.65 21.64
N VAL A 91 -4.41 -4.77 22.11
CA VAL A 91 -4.38 -4.28 23.50
C VAL A 91 -4.65 -5.40 24.50
N LEU A 92 -5.67 -6.23 24.26
CA LEU A 92 -5.99 -7.35 25.14
C LEU A 92 -4.82 -8.34 25.25
N VAL A 93 -4.25 -8.73 24.11
CA VAL A 93 -3.07 -9.61 24.07
C VAL A 93 -1.88 -8.97 24.80
N GLY A 94 -1.61 -7.68 24.54
CA GLY A 94 -0.54 -6.95 25.21
C GLY A 94 -0.70 -6.91 26.74
N VAL A 95 -1.92 -6.66 27.23
CA VAL A 95 -2.22 -6.67 28.67
C VAL A 95 -2.05 -8.07 29.27
N CYS A 96 -2.61 -9.10 28.64
CA CYS A 96 -2.47 -10.48 29.11
C CYS A 96 -0.99 -10.91 29.20
N LEU A 97 -0.20 -10.64 28.16
CA LEU A 97 1.24 -10.94 28.14
C LEU A 97 2.00 -10.19 29.25
N CYS A 98 1.69 -8.91 29.47
CA CYS A 98 2.29 -8.13 30.55
C CYS A 98 1.98 -8.72 31.93
N LEU A 99 0.74 -9.16 32.16
CA LEU A 99 0.33 -9.80 33.41
C LEU A 99 1.03 -11.15 33.62
N ASP A 100 1.19 -11.95 32.58
CA ASP A 100 1.87 -13.24 32.66
C ASP A 100 3.36 -13.09 32.98
N ILE A 101 4.04 -12.11 32.37
CA ILE A 101 5.44 -11.77 32.67
C ILE A 101 5.59 -11.29 34.12
N LYS A 102 4.67 -10.45 34.61
CA LYS A 102 4.69 -9.98 36.00
C LYS A 102 4.48 -11.13 36.99
N ARG A 103 3.56 -12.06 36.69
CA ARG A 103 3.30 -13.25 37.52
C ARG A 103 4.53 -14.15 37.63
N LYS A 104 5.14 -14.52 36.49
CA LYS A 104 6.37 -15.34 36.48
C LYS A 104 7.53 -14.70 37.23
N ASN A 105 7.67 -13.37 37.16
CA ASN A 105 8.71 -12.67 37.92
C ASN A 105 8.45 -12.72 39.43
N TYR A 106 7.20 -12.64 39.88
CA TYR A 106 6.88 -12.76 41.30
C TYR A 106 7.18 -14.18 41.82
N GLU A 107 6.81 -15.21 41.06
CA GLU A 107 7.09 -16.61 41.41
C GLU A 107 8.59 -16.96 41.42
N ASN A 108 9.44 -16.25 40.68
CA ASN A 108 10.90 -16.45 40.70
C ASN A 108 11.61 -15.69 41.83
N ILE A 109 10.93 -14.78 42.53
CA ILE A 109 11.50 -13.97 43.62
C ILE A 109 11.11 -14.51 45.01
N SER A 110 10.08 -15.35 45.12
CA SER A 110 9.77 -16.13 46.34
C SER A 110 10.52 -17.46 46.37
#